data_AF-A0A5D0S8E6-F1
#
_entry.id   AF-A0A5D0S8E6-F1
#
_cell.length_a   1.000
_cell.length_b   1.000
_cell.length_c   1.000
_cell.angle_alpha   90.00
_cell.angle_beta   90.00
_cell.angle_gamma   90.00
#
_symmetry.space_group_name_H-M   'P 1'
#
loop_
_entity.id
_entity.type
_entity.pdbx_description
1 polymer ?
#
loop_
_entity_poly.entity_id
_entity_poly.type
_entity_poly.pdbx_seq_one_letter_code
_entity_poly.pdbx_strand_id
1 'polypeptide(L)'
;MDRDERLYLSAAVFLLVSGVLHLGVPLLGGFSTFGLLLALVAPFYGLIALGLLHNWRWLAWLAFVVLLIGSVGAFTETAGPITGPAWIYWVILLANLGALVTLFTILWRPARQTS
;
A
#
# COMPACT_ATOMS: atom_id res chain seq x y z
N MET A 1 -1.84 19.68 13.60
CA MET A 1 -1.52 18.86 12.41
C MET A 1 -2.01 19.59 11.18
N ASP A 2 -1.13 19.83 10.22
CA ASP A 2 -1.48 20.47 8.95
C ASP A 2 -2.23 19.48 8.02
N ARG A 3 -2.75 19.96 6.89
CA ARG A 3 -3.49 19.10 5.95
C ARG A 3 -2.61 18.04 5.29
N ASP A 4 -1.38 18.39 4.92
CA ASP A 4 -0.47 17.48 4.25
C ASP A 4 0.00 16.40 5.22
N GLU A 5 0.31 16.75 6.48
CA GLU A 5 0.56 15.79 7.56
C GLU A 5 -0.60 14.81 7.73
N ARG A 6 -1.86 15.26 7.65
CA ARG A 6 -3.04 14.38 7.65
C ARG A 6 -3.07 13.45 6.46
N LEU A 7 -2.70 13.92 5.28
CA LEU A 7 -2.68 13.10 4.07
C LEU A 7 -1.55 12.06 4.12
N TYR A 8 -0.36 12.44 4.57
CA TYR A 8 0.76 11.53 4.76
C TYR A 8 0.45 10.46 5.82
N LEU A 9 -0.16 10.85 6.94
CA LEU A 9 -0.64 9.91 7.95
C LEU A 9 -1.68 8.95 7.37
N SER A 10 -2.70 9.46 6.67
CA SER A 10 -3.72 8.61 6.05
C SER A 10 -3.11 7.64 5.03
N ALA A 11 -2.18 8.12 4.19
CA ALA A 11 -1.47 7.28 3.23
C ALA A 11 -0.68 6.17 3.95
N ALA A 12 0.04 6.51 5.03
CA ALA A 12 0.77 5.55 5.84
C ALA A 12 -0.16 4.51 6.48
N VAL A 13 -1.31 4.93 7.00
CA VAL A 13 -2.32 4.03 7.60
C VAL A 13 -2.85 3.05 6.56
N PHE A 14 -3.28 3.53 5.38
CA PHE A 14 -3.76 2.65 4.32
C PHE A 14 -2.66 1.69 3.83
N LEU A 15 -1.42 2.17 3.71
CA LEU A 15 -0.29 1.35 3.31
C LEU A 15 0.02 0.26 4.35
N LEU A 16 -0.01 0.59 5.64
CA LEU A 16 0.17 -0.39 6.72
C LEU A 16 -0.97 -1.40 6.77
N VAL A 17 -2.23 -0.95 6.63
CA VAL A 17 -3.39 -1.86 6.54
C VAL A 17 -3.21 -2.82 5.36
N SER A 18 -2.82 -2.31 4.19
CA SER A 18 -2.51 -3.16 3.04
C SER A 18 -1.39 -4.16 3.36
N GLY A 19 -0.29 -3.71 3.99
CA GLY A 19 0.81 -4.58 4.40
C GLY A 19 0.37 -5.70 5.35
N VAL A 20 -0.47 -5.39 6.35
CA VAL A 20 -1.03 -6.39 7.26
C VAL A 20 -1.92 -7.39 6.53
N LEU A 21 -2.75 -6.93 5.59
CA LEU A 21 -3.59 -7.82 4.78
C LEU A 21 -2.76 -8.79 3.93
N HIS A 22 -1.60 -8.36 3.42
CA HIS A 22 -0.70 -9.25 2.69
C HIS A 22 -0.16 -10.40 3.55
N LEU A 23 -0.01 -10.22 4.88
CA LEU A 23 0.33 -11.33 5.80
C LEU A 23 -0.82 -12.34 5.93
N GLY A 24 -2.07 -11.91 5.73
CA GLY A 24 -3.23 -12.79 5.73
C GLY A 24 -3.24 -13.76 4.54
N VAL A 25 -2.63 -13.38 3.41
CA VAL A 25 -2.64 -14.18 2.19
C VAL A 25 -2.00 -15.57 2.38
N PRO A 26 -0.76 -15.73 2.88
CA PRO A 26 -0.19 -17.05 3.13
C PRO A 26 -0.92 -17.81 4.24
N LEU A 27 -1.46 -17.12 5.25
CA LEU A 27 -2.22 -17.75 6.34
C LEU A 27 -3.50 -18.42 5.83
N LEU A 28 -4.18 -17.77 4.87
CA LEU A 28 -5.41 -18.29 4.27
C LEU A 28 -5.15 -19.18 3.04
N GLY A 29 -3.96 -19.07 2.44
CA GLY A 29 -3.58 -19.73 1.19
C GLY A 29 -2.63 -20.91 1.34
N GLY A 30 -2.31 -21.34 2.56
CA GLY A 30 -1.50 -22.52 2.85
C GLY A 30 0.01 -22.34 2.66
N PHE A 31 0.54 -21.13 2.86
CA PHE A 31 1.98 -20.82 2.76
C PHE A 31 2.64 -21.22 1.43
N SER A 32 1.91 -21.08 0.32
CA SER A 32 2.48 -21.23 -1.03
C SER A 32 3.67 -20.28 -1.24
N THR A 33 4.59 -20.61 -2.16
CA THR A 33 5.71 -19.72 -2.53
C THR A 33 5.23 -18.31 -2.88
N PHE A 34 4.14 -18.21 -3.65
CA PHE A 34 3.54 -16.92 -4.00
C PHE A 34 3.00 -16.18 -2.77
N GLY A 35 2.29 -16.87 -1.86
CA GLY A 35 1.81 -16.28 -0.61
C GLY A 35 2.95 -15.80 0.30
N LEU A 36 4.06 -16.54 0.37
CA LEU A 36 5.24 -16.13 1.13
C LEU A 36 5.91 -14.88 0.53
N LEU A 37 5.97 -14.78 -0.80
CA LEU A 37 6.43 -13.55 -1.47
C LEU A 37 5.54 -12.36 -1.15
N LEU A 38 4.22 -12.56 -1.11
CA LEU A 38 3.28 -11.51 -0.70
C LEU A 38 3.49 -11.08 0.76
N ALA A 39 3.86 -11.99 1.67
CA ALA A 39 4.20 -11.60 3.04
C ALA A 39 5.41 -10.65 3.14
N LEU A 40 6.36 -10.70 2.19
CA LEU A 40 7.49 -9.75 2.14
C LEU A 40 7.05 -8.31 1.81
N VAL A 41 5.84 -8.13 1.27
CA VAL A 41 5.25 -6.81 1.05
C VAL A 41 5.03 -6.08 2.37
N ALA A 42 4.69 -6.80 3.45
CA ALA A 42 4.40 -6.19 4.74
C ALA A 42 5.59 -5.41 5.35
N PRO A 43 6.79 -5.98 5.53
CA PRO A 43 7.93 -5.21 6.02
C PRO A 43 8.34 -4.11 5.04
N PHE A 44 8.24 -4.34 3.73
CA PHE A 44 8.54 -3.32 2.73
C PHE A 44 7.61 -2.10 2.84
N TYR A 45 6.30 -2.34 2.97
CA TYR A 45 5.29 -1.30 3.18
C TYR A 45 5.48 -0.61 4.53
N GLY A 46 5.91 -1.34 5.57
CA GLY A 46 6.30 -0.76 6.85
C GLY A 46 7.42 0.26 6.73
N LEU A 47 8.49 -0.04 6.00
CA LEU A 47 9.61 0.88 5.77
C LEU A 47 9.18 2.14 5.01
N ILE A 48 8.36 1.98 3.97
CA ILE A 48 7.81 3.12 3.22
C ILE A 48 6.90 3.96 4.12
N ALA A 49 6.04 3.32 4.91
CA ALA A 49 5.12 4.00 5.82
C ALA A 49 5.87 4.86 6.84
N LEU A 50 6.98 4.36 7.40
CA LEU A 50 7.84 5.18 8.29
C LEU A 50 8.31 6.45 7.59
N GLY A 51 8.71 6.36 6.32
CA GLY A 51 9.08 7.53 5.53
C GLY A 51 7.93 8.49 5.25
N LEU A 52 6.73 7.98 5.01
CA LEU A 52 5.52 8.79 4.87
C LEU A 52 5.20 9.54 6.17
N LEU A 53 5.38 8.91 7.34
CA LEU A 53 5.22 9.56 8.64
C LEU A 53 6.23 10.70 8.87
N HIS A 54 7.37 10.68 8.18
CA HIS A 54 8.35 11.78 8.15
C HIS A 54 8.13 12.77 6.99
N ASN A 55 7.00 12.68 6.27
CA ASN A 55 6.64 13.50 5.12
C ASN A 55 7.67 13.44 3.96
N TRP A 56 8.42 12.34 3.82
CA TRP A 56 9.42 12.22 2.75
C TRP A 56 8.75 12.06 1.38
N ARG A 57 8.75 13.14 0.58
CA ARG A 57 8.06 13.19 -0.71
C ARG A 57 8.57 12.17 -1.74
N TRP A 58 9.86 11.84 -1.74
CA TRP A 58 10.39 10.81 -2.64
C TRP A 58 9.83 9.42 -2.31
N LEU A 59 9.58 9.13 -1.02
CA LEU A 59 8.92 7.90 -0.60
C LEU A 59 7.43 7.90 -0.92
N ALA A 60 6.77 9.05 -0.95
CA ALA A 60 5.41 9.16 -1.49
C ALA A 60 5.36 8.77 -2.97
N TRP A 61 6.34 9.20 -3.78
CA TRP A 61 6.45 8.76 -5.17
C TRP A 61 6.70 7.25 -5.29
N LEU A 62 7.63 6.71 -4.50
CA LEU A 62 7.90 5.27 -4.48
C LEU A 62 6.65 4.48 -4.09
N ALA A 63 5.98 4.88 -3.00
CA ALA A 63 4.75 4.27 -2.54
C ALA A 63 3.68 4.28 -3.63
N PHE A 64 3.52 5.40 -4.33
CA PHE A 64 2.52 5.55 -5.39
C PHE A 64 2.75 4.56 -6.53
N VAL A 65 3.98 4.45 -7.04
CA VAL A 65 4.33 3.50 -8.12
C VAL A 65 4.14 2.05 -7.66
N VAL A 66 4.64 1.72 -6.47
CA VAL A 66 4.52 0.37 -5.89
C VAL A 66 3.04 -0.03 -5.72
N LEU A 67 2.21 0.89 -5.21
CA LEU A 67 0.78 0.64 -5.02
C LEU A 67 0.01 0.53 -6.33
N LEU A 68 0.41 1.23 -7.40
CA LEU A 68 -0.17 1.03 -8.72
C LEU A 68 0.07 -0.40 -9.20
N ILE A 69 1.32 -0.87 -9.13
CA ILE A 69 1.68 -2.25 -9.50
C ILE A 69 0.93 -3.25 -8.60
N GLY A 70 0.92 -3.03 -7.29
CA GLY A 70 0.21 -3.87 -6.33
C GLY A 70 -1.30 -3.90 -6.54
N SER A 71 -1.91 -2.81 -6.99
CA SER A 71 -3.34 -2.75 -7.31
C SER A 71 -3.69 -3.56 -8.55
N VAL A 72 -2.85 -3.50 -9.59
CA VAL A 72 -3.02 -4.34 -10.79
C VAL A 72 -2.87 -5.83 -10.44
N GLY A 73 -1.87 -6.16 -9.61
CA GLY A 73 -1.68 -7.52 -9.09
C GLY A 73 -2.91 -7.99 -8.30
N ALA A 74 -3.34 -7.22 -7.30
CA ALA A 74 -4.50 -7.54 -6.48
C ALA A 74 -5.78 -7.69 -7.32
N PHE A 75 -6.02 -6.81 -8.30
CA PHE A 75 -7.17 -6.92 -9.20
C PHE A 75 -7.15 -8.22 -10.02
N THR A 76 -5.99 -8.61 -10.57
CA THR A 76 -5.83 -9.87 -11.30
C THR A 76 -6.21 -11.07 -10.43
N GLU A 77 -5.76 -11.06 -9.17
CA GLU A 77 -6.06 -12.12 -8.19
C GLU A 77 -7.53 -12.16 -7.77
N THR A 78 -8.34 -11.10 -8.00
CA THR A 78 -9.78 -11.16 -7.71
C THR A 78 -10.56 -12.06 -8.68
N ALA A 79 -10.08 -12.21 -9.92
CA ALA A 79 -10.76 -12.97 -10.96
C ALA A 79 -10.33 -14.45 -11.00
N GLY A 80 -9.09 -14.74 -10.59
CA GLY A 80 -8.54 -16.09 -10.54
C GLY A 80 -7.41 -16.17 -9.52
N PRO A 81 -7.71 -16.26 -8.21
CA PRO A 81 -6.69 -16.25 -7.17
C PRO A 81 -5.74 -17.45 -7.30
N ILE A 82 -4.43 -17.18 -7.29
CA ILE A 82 -3.39 -18.22 -7.23
C ILE A 82 -3.32 -18.82 -5.82
N THR A 83 -3.53 -18.00 -4.78
CA THR A 83 -3.47 -18.44 -3.38
C THR A 83 -4.50 -17.70 -2.52
N GLY A 84 -5.09 -18.35 -1.53
CA GLY A 84 -6.07 -17.72 -0.65
C GLY A 84 -7.40 -17.35 -1.36
N PRO A 85 -8.39 -16.88 -0.60
CA PRO A 85 -9.73 -16.60 -1.12
C PRO A 85 -9.82 -15.23 -1.81
N ALA A 86 -10.59 -15.12 -2.90
CA ALA A 86 -10.72 -13.90 -3.71
C ALA A 86 -11.06 -12.61 -2.93
N TRP A 87 -11.83 -12.73 -1.83
CA TRP A 87 -12.25 -11.57 -1.04
C TRP A 87 -11.07 -10.82 -0.40
N ILE A 88 -9.96 -11.50 -0.05
CA ILE A 88 -8.81 -10.81 0.56
C ILE A 88 -8.17 -9.82 -0.41
N TYR A 89 -8.14 -10.18 -1.70
CA TYR A 89 -7.60 -9.34 -2.76
C TYR A 89 -8.49 -8.12 -3.04
N TRP A 90 -9.81 -8.25 -2.91
CA TRP A 90 -10.71 -7.09 -2.92
C TRP A 90 -10.41 -6.12 -1.78
N VAL A 91 -10.19 -6.62 -0.56
CA VAL A 91 -9.87 -5.77 0.59
C VAL A 91 -8.49 -5.10 0.43
N ILE A 92 -7.48 -5.84 -0.04
CA ILE A 92 -6.16 -5.28 -0.39
C ILE A 92 -6.29 -4.19 -1.45
N LEU A 93 -7.06 -4.45 -2.51
CA LEU A 93 -7.28 -3.49 -3.59
C LEU A 93 -7.91 -2.21 -3.06
N LEU A 94 -8.94 -2.30 -2.21
CA LEU A 94 -9.57 -1.12 -1.60
C LEU A 94 -8.60 -0.33 -0.71
N ALA A 95 -7.76 -1.02 0.09
CA ALA A 95 -6.73 -0.36 0.89
C ALA A 95 -5.69 0.36 0.00
N ASN A 96 -5.27 -0.29 -1.09
CA ASN A 96 -4.34 0.31 -2.05
C ASN A 96 -4.94 1.54 -2.74
N LEU A 97 -6.21 1.49 -3.15
CA LEU A 97 -6.90 2.63 -3.76
C LEU A 97 -7.03 3.79 -2.79
N GLY A 98 -7.32 3.54 -1.51
CA GLY A 98 -7.33 4.56 -0.47
C GLY A 98 -5.97 5.26 -0.34
N ALA A 99 -4.89 4.49 -0.27
CA ALA A 99 -3.53 5.03 -0.27
C ALA A 99 -3.21 5.81 -1.55
N LEU A 100 -3.54 5.29 -2.73
CA LEU A 100 -3.30 5.96 -4.02
C LEU A 100 -4.01 7.30 -4.13
N VAL A 101 -5.28 7.38 -3.70
CA VAL A 101 -6.02 8.66 -3.69
C VAL A 101 -5.33 9.67 -2.78
N THR A 102 -4.94 9.27 -1.56
CA THR A 102 -4.24 10.18 -0.65
C THR A 102 -2.88 10.63 -1.21
N LEU A 103 -2.07 9.70 -1.72
CA LEU A 103 -0.78 10.00 -2.33
C LEU A 103 -0.91 10.89 -3.57
N PHE A 104 -1.90 10.65 -4.43
CA PHE A 104 -2.16 11.51 -5.59
C PHE A 104 -2.40 12.97 -5.16
N THR A 105 -3.19 13.18 -4.11
CA THR A 105 -3.45 14.55 -3.60
C THR A 105 -2.21 15.23 -3.03
N ILE A 106 -1.24 14.48 -2.50
CA ILE A 106 0.05 14.99 -2.01
C ILE A 106 0.98 15.31 -3.18
N LEU A 107 1.11 14.37 -4.12
CA LEU A 107 2.12 14.40 -5.18
C LEU A 107 1.80 15.40 -6.29
N TRP A 108 0.52 15.69 -6.54
CA TRP A 108 0.13 16.70 -7.53
C TRP A 108 0.07 18.12 -6.99
N ARG A 109 0.32 18.32 -5.69
CA ARG A 109 0.53 19.66 -5.14
C ARG A 109 1.98 20.09 -5.32
N PRO A 110 2.24 21.39 -5.55
CA PRO A 110 3.58 21.94 -5.51
C PRO A 110 4.25 21.56 -4.20
N ALA A 111 5.52 21.14 -4.26
CA ALA A 111 6.31 20.97 -3.06
C ALA A 111 6.37 22.32 -2.33
N ARG A 112 6.05 22.36 -1.03
CA ARG A 112 6.30 23.58 -0.25
C ARG A 112 7.80 23.83 -0.29
N GLN A 113 8.20 24.97 -0.83
CA GLN A 113 9.58 25.42 -0.77
C GLN A 113 9.88 25.69 0.71
N THR A 114 10.64 24.80 1.34
CA THR A 114 11.25 25.09 2.63
C THR A 114 12.40 26.05 2.36
N SER A 115 12.16 27.35 2.58
CA SER A 115 13.19 28.39 2.63
C SER A 115 14.12 28.16 3.80
#